data_AF-E2E7Y8-F1
#
_entry.id   AF-E2E7Y8-F1
#
_cell.length_a   1.000
_cell.length_b   1.000
_cell.length_c   1.000
_cell.angle_alpha   90.00
_cell.angle_beta   90.00
_cell.angle_gamma   90.00
#
_symmetry.space_group_name_H-M   'P 1'
#
loop_
_entity.id
_entity.type
_entity.pdbx_description
1 polymer ?
#
loop_
_entity_poly.entity_id
_entity_poly.type
_entity_poly.pdbx_seq_one_letter_code
_entity_poly.pdbx_strand_id
1 'polypeptide(L)'
;ATQSVINEMRNLIVEPLSTLENNITKAKTGIEFAMALYHYLEQVKAVEHLESWRQVAEENGYLELAREHEQAWSSISELLDEFVEVLGEEELDINSFSEIITTGLDALEFSLLPPSLDQVVLADMENAKLLNMKVIFAIGMNDGVMPLRQKDKGILSDQDRDSLRVENSNLKPSAKNNIGEEDLLAYKIMSLPSDKLFLSYPAADEEGKVLSESNYLRKIKGQ
;
A
#
# COMPACT_ATOMS: atom_id res chain seq x y z
N ALA A 1 29.56 39.36 6.15
CA ALA A 1 29.19 38.13 6.90
C ALA A 1 27.88 37.55 6.38
N THR A 2 26.75 38.25 6.51
CA THR A 2 25.41 37.75 6.12
C THR A 2 25.30 37.34 4.65
N GLN A 3 25.92 38.08 3.73
CA GLN A 3 25.89 37.77 2.30
C GLN A 3 26.77 36.57 1.89
N SER A 4 27.80 36.25 2.69
CA SER A 4 28.61 35.03 2.49
C SER A 4 27.80 33.81 2.86
N VAL A 5 27.14 33.84 4.03
CA VAL A 5 26.29 32.75 4.51
C VAL A 5 25.11 32.49 3.57
N ILE A 6 24.47 33.53 3.04
CA ILE A 6 23.39 33.37 2.04
C ILE A 6 23.92 32.69 0.77
N ASN A 7 25.09 33.09 0.28
CA ASN A 7 25.68 32.47 -0.91
C ASN A 7 26.14 31.03 -0.66
N GLU A 8 26.67 30.73 0.52
CA GLU A 8 27.03 29.36 0.94
C GLU A 8 25.78 28.46 0.99
N MET A 9 24.70 28.92 1.65
CA MET A 9 23.43 28.18 1.71
C MET A 9 22.82 28.01 0.31
N ARG A 10 22.90 29.03 -0.53
CA ARG A 10 22.47 28.94 -1.92
C ARG A 10 23.24 27.86 -2.67
N ASN A 11 24.56 27.82 -2.54
CA ASN A 11 25.38 26.84 -3.25
C ASN A 11 25.09 25.42 -2.77
N LEU A 12 24.86 25.20 -1.47
CA LEU A 12 24.46 23.89 -0.94
C LEU A 12 23.17 23.35 -1.57
N ILE A 13 22.23 24.22 -1.96
CA ILE A 13 20.96 23.83 -2.59
C ILE A 13 21.11 23.74 -4.11
N VAL A 14 21.77 24.73 -4.73
CA VAL A 14 21.84 24.87 -6.19
C VAL A 14 22.76 23.82 -6.79
N GLU A 15 23.91 23.53 -6.17
CA GLU A 15 24.89 22.62 -6.77
C GLU A 15 24.33 21.20 -7.00
N PRO A 16 23.69 20.52 -6.02
CA PRO A 16 23.11 19.20 -6.25
C PRO A 16 21.99 19.21 -7.29
N LEU A 17 21.11 20.21 -7.25
CA LEU A 17 20.00 20.32 -8.20
C LEU A 17 20.50 20.59 -9.63
N SER A 18 21.50 21.45 -9.80
CA SER A 18 22.10 21.71 -11.11
C SER A 18 22.85 20.48 -11.63
N THR A 19 23.50 19.70 -10.78
CA THR A 19 24.12 18.43 -11.20
C THR A 19 23.05 17.44 -11.67
N LEU A 20 21.95 17.29 -10.92
CA LEU A 20 20.82 16.44 -11.29
C LEU A 20 20.21 16.86 -12.63
N GLU A 21 19.90 18.15 -12.80
CA GLU A 21 19.35 18.70 -14.05
C GLU A 21 20.28 18.42 -15.24
N ASN A 22 21.59 18.64 -15.08
CA ASN A 22 22.57 18.38 -16.13
C ASN A 22 22.71 16.89 -16.48
N ASN A 23 22.57 16.00 -15.51
CA ASN A 23 22.66 14.56 -15.75
C ASN A 23 21.39 14.02 -16.41
N ILE A 24 20.22 14.43 -15.91
CA ILE A 24 18.91 14.06 -16.49
C ILE A 24 18.75 14.58 -17.92
N THR A 25 19.17 15.82 -18.21
CA THR A 25 19.05 16.38 -19.57
C THR A 25 19.95 15.70 -20.60
N LYS A 26 21.01 15.01 -20.15
CA LYS A 26 21.90 14.23 -21.02
C LYS A 26 21.50 12.76 -21.12
N ALA A 27 20.73 12.27 -20.14
CA ALA A 27 20.25 10.91 -20.11
C ALA A 27 19.27 10.63 -21.26
N LYS A 28 19.39 9.43 -21.81
CA LYS A 28 18.56 8.91 -22.91
C LYS A 28 17.98 7.55 -22.55
N THR A 29 18.73 6.74 -21.82
CA THR A 29 18.31 5.40 -21.43
C THR A 29 17.80 5.37 -20.00
N GLY A 30 16.97 4.37 -19.66
CA GLY A 30 16.48 4.18 -18.30
C GLY A 30 17.60 4.13 -17.26
N ILE A 31 18.69 3.43 -17.55
CA ILE A 31 19.84 3.32 -16.63
C ILE A 31 20.51 4.67 -16.39
N GLU A 32 20.62 5.53 -17.41
CA GLU A 32 21.20 6.88 -17.26
C GLU A 32 20.32 7.77 -16.38
N PHE A 33 18.99 7.69 -16.51
CA PHE A 33 18.07 8.41 -15.62
C PHE A 33 18.14 7.90 -14.18
N ALA A 34 18.12 6.58 -13.98
CA ALA A 34 18.22 5.97 -12.65
C ALA A 34 19.55 6.33 -11.97
N MET A 35 20.66 6.28 -12.70
CA MET A 35 21.98 6.73 -12.22
C MET A 35 22.00 8.22 -11.87
N ALA A 36 21.38 9.08 -12.69
CA ALA A 36 21.32 10.51 -12.41
C ALA A 36 20.60 10.79 -11.08
N LEU A 37 19.49 10.09 -10.83
CA LEU A 37 18.75 10.18 -9.57
C LEU A 37 19.55 9.62 -8.38
N TYR A 38 20.13 8.43 -8.54
CA TYR A 38 20.94 7.80 -7.49
C TYR A 38 22.14 8.66 -7.08
N HIS A 39 22.88 9.21 -8.05
CA HIS A 39 24.00 10.11 -7.76
C HIS A 39 23.58 11.40 -7.07
N TYR A 40 22.39 11.93 -7.38
CA TYR A 40 21.84 13.05 -6.65
C TYR A 40 21.58 12.70 -5.18
N LEU A 41 21.00 11.52 -4.91
CA LEU A 41 20.75 11.04 -3.55
C LEU A 41 22.05 10.87 -2.74
N GLU A 42 23.12 10.36 -3.38
CA GLU A 42 24.45 10.31 -2.78
C GLU A 42 25.01 11.72 -2.52
N GLN A 43 24.89 12.63 -3.48
CA GLN A 43 25.42 14.00 -3.36
C GLN A 43 24.78 14.77 -2.20
N VAL A 44 23.47 14.58 -1.98
CA VAL A 44 22.76 15.18 -0.84
C VAL A 44 22.90 14.38 0.45
N LYS A 45 23.67 13.29 0.45
CA LYS A 45 23.90 12.43 1.63
C LYS A 45 22.60 11.90 2.23
N ALA A 46 21.71 11.43 1.36
CA ALA A 46 20.38 10.97 1.75
C ALA A 46 20.44 9.88 2.84
N VAL A 47 21.38 8.93 2.71
CA VAL A 47 21.57 7.83 3.68
C VAL A 47 21.95 8.37 5.06
N GLU A 48 22.90 9.30 5.13
CA GLU A 48 23.35 9.88 6.40
C GLU A 48 22.26 10.73 7.06
N HIS A 49 21.43 11.42 6.26
CA HIS A 49 20.27 12.14 6.78
C HIS A 49 19.19 11.18 7.32
N LEU A 50 18.89 10.09 6.61
CA LEU A 50 17.96 9.05 7.08
C LEU A 50 18.45 8.40 8.38
N GLU A 51 19.75 8.11 8.50
CA GLU A 51 20.32 7.55 9.73
C GLU A 51 20.24 8.54 10.91
N SER A 52 20.49 9.83 10.65
CA SER A 52 20.30 10.88 11.67
C SER A 52 18.84 10.97 12.13
N TRP A 53 17.89 10.91 11.20
CA TRP A 53 16.46 10.91 11.53
C TRP A 53 16.03 9.66 12.29
N ARG A 54 16.57 8.49 11.93
CA ARG A 54 16.37 7.25 12.67
C ARG A 54 16.79 7.38 14.12
N GLN A 55 18.00 7.90 14.38
CA GLN A 55 18.51 8.10 15.74
C GLN A 55 17.64 9.07 16.54
N VAL A 56 17.23 10.19 15.94
CA VAL A 56 16.32 11.15 16.59
C VAL A 56 14.96 10.51 16.90
N ALA A 57 14.42 9.69 16.00
CA ALA A 57 13.17 8.98 16.24
C ALA A 57 13.30 7.97 17.39
N GLU A 58 14.40 7.21 17.46
CA GLU A 58 14.69 6.27 18.55
C GLU A 58 14.82 6.98 19.90
N GLU A 59 15.58 8.08 19.96
CA GLU A 59 15.77 8.87 21.19
C GLU A 59 14.45 9.43 21.74
N ASN A 60 13.50 9.76 20.86
CA ASN A 60 12.17 10.24 21.22
C ASN A 60 11.15 9.10 21.44
N GLY A 61 11.55 7.83 21.29
CA GLY A 61 10.69 6.66 21.47
C GLY A 61 9.75 6.35 20.31
N TYR A 62 9.93 7.00 19.15
CA TYR A 62 9.16 6.76 17.93
C TYR A 62 9.76 5.59 17.12
N LEU A 63 9.64 4.38 17.66
CA LEU A 63 10.26 3.18 17.07
C LEU A 63 9.72 2.84 15.67
N GLU A 64 8.45 3.12 15.39
CA GLU A 64 7.84 2.90 14.08
C GLU A 64 8.48 3.80 13.01
N LEU A 65 8.51 5.10 13.28
CA LEU A 65 9.14 6.10 12.41
C LEU A 65 10.64 5.82 12.18
N ALA A 66 11.35 5.36 13.22
CA ALA A 66 12.76 4.96 13.07
C ALA A 66 12.92 3.83 12.04
N ARG A 67 12.02 2.83 12.05
CA ARG A 67 12.06 1.72 11.08
C ARG A 67 11.60 2.14 9.69
N GLU A 68 10.71 3.11 9.56
CA GLU A 68 10.38 3.69 8.26
C GLU A 68 11.61 4.35 7.63
N HIS A 69 12.38 5.14 8.40
CA HIS A 69 13.63 5.74 7.92
C HIS A 69 14.68 4.70 7.53
N GLU A 70 14.80 3.61 8.30
CA GLU A 70 15.70 2.49 7.98
C GLU A 70 15.34 1.82 6.64
N GLN A 71 14.04 1.62 6.39
CA GLN A 71 13.54 0.95 5.20
C GLN A 71 13.50 1.83 3.95
N ALA A 72 13.39 3.15 4.11
CA ALA A 72 13.24 4.09 2.99
C ALA A 72 14.37 3.96 1.96
N TRP A 73 15.63 3.84 2.41
CA TRP A 73 16.76 3.72 1.49
C TRP A 73 16.76 2.40 0.73
N SER A 74 16.50 1.28 1.41
CA SER A 74 16.44 -0.03 0.76
C SER A 74 15.31 -0.08 -0.26
N SER A 75 14.12 0.45 0.08
CA SER A 75 12.97 0.45 -0.83
C SER A 75 13.20 1.31 -2.07
N ILE A 76 13.83 2.48 -1.94
CA ILE A 76 14.18 3.31 -3.11
C ILE A 76 15.25 2.62 -3.96
N SER A 77 16.24 1.99 -3.33
CA SER A 77 17.31 1.29 -4.05
C SER A 77 16.77 0.10 -4.82
N GLU A 78 15.94 -0.73 -4.18
CA GLU A 78 15.25 -1.87 -4.81
C GLU A 78 14.36 -1.42 -5.98
N LEU A 79 13.60 -0.32 -5.81
CA LEU A 79 12.79 0.25 -6.89
C LEU A 79 13.65 0.65 -8.11
N LEU A 80 14.81 1.28 -7.87
CA LEU A 80 15.71 1.68 -8.96
C LEU A 80 16.37 0.46 -9.63
N ASP A 81 16.75 -0.56 -8.85
CA ASP A 81 17.31 -1.79 -9.37
C ASP A 81 16.30 -2.54 -10.27
N GLU A 82 15.05 -2.69 -9.81
CA GLU A 82 13.97 -3.28 -10.60
C GLU A 82 13.67 -2.47 -11.87
N PHE A 83 13.67 -1.14 -11.75
CA PHE A 83 13.48 -0.26 -12.90
C PHE A 83 14.57 -0.46 -13.96
N VAL A 84 15.85 -0.52 -13.55
CA VAL A 84 16.98 -0.74 -14.46
C VAL A 84 16.95 -2.15 -15.04
N GLU A 85 16.55 -3.16 -14.27
CA GLU A 85 16.44 -4.55 -14.76
C GLU A 85 15.43 -4.65 -15.93
N VAL A 86 14.31 -3.93 -15.85
CA VAL A 86 13.24 -4.01 -16.84
C VAL A 86 13.43 -3.02 -18.01
N LEU A 87 13.82 -1.78 -17.72
CA LEU A 87 13.84 -0.66 -18.69
C LEU A 87 15.21 0.01 -18.84
N GLY A 88 16.28 -0.57 -18.27
CA GLY A 88 17.59 0.08 -18.22
C GLY A 88 18.18 0.44 -19.59
N GLU A 89 18.05 -0.44 -20.57
CA GLU A 89 18.59 -0.23 -21.94
C GLU A 89 17.61 0.49 -22.87
N GLU A 90 16.35 0.70 -22.45
CA GLU A 90 15.32 1.33 -23.27
C GLU A 90 15.51 2.85 -23.32
N GLU A 91 15.32 3.45 -24.50
CA GLU A 91 15.29 4.91 -24.64
C GLU A 91 13.98 5.46 -24.08
N LEU A 92 14.08 6.39 -23.13
CA LEU A 92 12.95 7.00 -22.43
C LEU A 92 13.06 8.52 -22.45
N ASP A 93 11.92 9.20 -22.34
CA ASP A 93 11.91 10.62 -22.02
C ASP A 93 11.76 10.84 -20.50
N ILE A 94 12.10 12.04 -20.05
CA ILE A 94 12.04 12.42 -18.64
C ILE A 94 10.62 12.27 -18.06
N ASN A 95 9.58 12.49 -18.86
CA ASN A 95 8.19 12.42 -18.40
C ASN A 95 7.82 10.97 -18.08
N SER A 96 8.15 10.03 -18.97
CA SER A 96 7.90 8.61 -18.80
C SER A 96 8.69 8.07 -17.60
N PHE A 97 9.97 8.43 -17.48
CA PHE A 97 10.77 8.08 -16.30
C PHE A 97 10.13 8.59 -15.02
N SER A 98 9.74 9.87 -14.98
CA SER A 98 9.14 10.49 -13.79
C SER A 98 7.81 9.85 -13.41
N GLU A 99 6.96 9.53 -14.39
CA GLU A 99 5.67 8.87 -14.16
C GLU A 99 5.86 7.47 -13.59
N ILE A 100 6.79 6.68 -14.16
CA ILE A 100 7.07 5.32 -13.69
C ILE A 100 7.64 5.35 -12.27
N ILE A 101 8.65 6.17 -12.01
CA ILE A 101 9.26 6.27 -10.68
C ILE A 101 8.26 6.78 -9.65
N THR A 102 7.45 7.79 -9.97
CA THR A 102 6.42 8.30 -9.04
C THR A 102 5.39 7.22 -8.73
N THR A 103 4.93 6.48 -9.74
CA THR A 103 4.00 5.36 -9.56
C THR A 103 4.62 4.26 -8.71
N GLY A 104 5.90 3.95 -8.92
CA GLY A 104 6.64 2.99 -8.10
C GLY A 104 6.73 3.43 -6.65
N LEU A 105 7.07 4.69 -6.40
CA LEU A 105 7.13 5.28 -5.05
C LEU A 105 5.76 5.26 -4.36
N ASP A 106 4.67 5.57 -5.07
CA ASP A 106 3.30 5.53 -4.54
C ASP A 106 2.85 4.10 -4.17
N ALA A 107 3.44 3.08 -4.81
CA ALA A 107 3.16 1.68 -4.56
C ALA A 107 4.06 1.06 -3.47
N LEU A 108 5.08 1.78 -2.99
CA LEU A 108 5.95 1.27 -1.93
C LEU A 108 5.18 1.16 -0.61
N GLU A 109 5.21 -0.03 -0.02
CA GLU A 109 4.68 -0.29 1.30
C GLU A 109 5.82 -0.64 2.26
N PHE A 110 5.87 0.02 3.41
CA PHE A 110 6.83 -0.34 4.46
C PHE A 110 6.41 -1.62 5.16
N SER A 111 7.40 -2.44 5.54
CA SER A 111 7.13 -3.66 6.28
C SER A 111 6.53 -3.35 7.65
N LEU A 112 5.42 -4.04 7.95
CA LEU A 112 4.69 -3.90 9.21
C LEU A 112 5.57 -4.30 10.40
N LEU A 113 5.37 -3.61 11.53
CA LEU A 113 5.98 -4.02 12.80
C LEU A 113 5.61 -5.48 13.11
N PRO A 114 6.60 -6.32 13.49
CA PRO A 114 6.32 -7.68 13.88
C PRO A 114 5.39 -7.69 15.10
N PRO A 115 4.46 -8.66 15.18
CA PRO A 115 3.46 -8.72 16.23
C PRO A 115 4.10 -8.80 17.61
N SER A 116 3.56 -8.04 18.56
CA SER A 116 3.99 -8.06 19.96
C SER A 116 3.32 -9.20 20.75
N LEU A 117 3.80 -9.47 21.97
CA LEU A 117 3.30 -10.56 22.82
C LEU A 117 1.85 -10.36 23.29
N ASP A 118 1.45 -9.12 23.57
CA ASP A 118 0.10 -8.78 24.04
C ASP A 118 -0.47 -7.65 23.18
N GLN A 119 -1.31 -8.02 22.21
CA GLN A 119 -1.83 -7.09 21.21
C GLN A 119 -3.27 -7.41 20.82
N VAL A 120 -3.94 -6.36 20.36
CA VAL A 120 -5.19 -6.49 19.59
C VAL A 120 -4.82 -6.59 18.11
N VAL A 121 -5.30 -7.63 17.45
CA VAL A 121 -5.09 -7.82 16.01
C VAL A 121 -6.22 -7.14 15.25
N LEU A 122 -5.89 -6.09 14.48
CA LEU A 122 -6.76 -5.57 13.43
C LEU A 122 -6.42 -6.27 12.12
N ALA A 123 -7.42 -6.84 11.45
CA ALA A 123 -7.24 -7.51 10.17
C ALA A 123 -8.47 -7.27 9.29
N ASP A 124 -8.22 -7.20 7.98
CA ASP A 124 -9.27 -7.24 6.97
C ASP A 124 -10.03 -8.57 7.04
N MET A 125 -11.34 -8.54 6.87
CA MET A 125 -12.19 -9.73 6.96
C MET A 125 -11.80 -10.82 5.96
N GLU A 126 -11.43 -10.46 4.72
CA GLU A 126 -11.05 -11.41 3.67
C GLU A 126 -9.67 -12.04 3.94
N ASN A 127 -8.71 -11.23 4.39
CA ASN A 127 -7.30 -11.63 4.55
C ASN A 127 -6.94 -12.10 5.98
N ALA A 128 -7.86 -11.97 6.93
CA ALA A 128 -7.69 -12.38 8.32
C ALA A 128 -7.44 -13.89 8.47
N LYS A 129 -6.17 -14.28 8.62
CA LYS A 129 -5.78 -15.62 9.06
C LYS A 129 -5.80 -15.71 10.60
N LEU A 130 -6.99 -15.54 11.18
CA LEU A 130 -7.17 -15.62 12.63
C LEU A 130 -7.33 -17.09 13.06
N LEU A 131 -6.61 -17.50 14.10
CA LEU A 131 -6.75 -18.82 14.72
C LEU A 131 -6.89 -18.65 16.24
N ASN A 132 -7.78 -19.42 16.85
CA ASN A 132 -7.97 -19.48 18.31
C ASN A 132 -8.29 -18.12 18.98
N MET A 133 -9.07 -17.26 18.33
CA MET A 133 -9.49 -16.00 18.94
C MET A 133 -10.55 -16.24 20.01
N LYS A 134 -10.38 -15.66 21.20
CA LYS A 134 -11.41 -15.71 22.25
C LYS A 134 -12.56 -14.75 21.96
N VAL A 135 -12.21 -13.54 21.50
CA VAL A 135 -13.16 -12.46 21.26
C VAL A 135 -12.90 -11.87 19.88
N ILE A 136 -13.97 -11.65 19.12
CA ILE A 136 -13.91 -10.99 17.80
C ILE A 136 -14.87 -9.80 17.78
N PHE A 137 -14.41 -8.69 17.19
CA PHE A 137 -15.21 -7.52 16.84
C PHE A 137 -15.28 -7.40 15.32
N ALA A 138 -16.42 -7.72 14.72
CA ALA A 138 -16.69 -7.44 13.32
C ALA A 138 -17.26 -6.03 13.18
N ILE A 139 -16.55 -5.18 12.45
CA ILE A 139 -16.86 -3.75 12.30
C ILE A 139 -17.27 -3.49 10.85
N GLY A 140 -18.26 -2.61 10.63
CA GLY A 140 -18.69 -2.24 9.28
C GLY A 140 -19.59 -3.27 8.62
N MET A 141 -20.41 -3.99 9.40
CA MET A 141 -21.38 -4.97 8.92
C MET A 141 -22.59 -4.32 8.22
N ASN A 142 -22.33 -3.54 7.18
CA ASN A 142 -23.33 -2.82 6.39
C ASN A 142 -23.68 -3.57 5.08
N ASP A 143 -24.86 -3.30 4.54
CA ASP A 143 -25.26 -3.79 3.21
C ASP A 143 -24.33 -3.23 2.13
N GLY A 144 -23.76 -4.12 1.31
CA GLY A 144 -22.79 -3.77 0.27
C GLY A 144 -21.32 -3.82 0.71
N VAL A 145 -21.04 -3.74 2.02
CA VAL A 145 -19.72 -4.03 2.61
C VAL A 145 -19.63 -5.53 2.91
N MET A 146 -20.67 -6.09 3.54
CA MET A 146 -20.77 -7.53 3.74
C MET A 146 -22.23 -7.99 3.52
N PRO A 147 -22.51 -8.85 2.52
CA PRO A 147 -21.56 -9.35 1.54
C PRO A 147 -21.05 -8.21 0.64
N LEU A 148 -19.78 -8.30 0.24
CA LEU A 148 -19.16 -7.31 -0.61
C LEU A 148 -19.86 -7.29 -1.98
N ARG A 149 -20.42 -6.13 -2.37
CA ARG A 149 -20.95 -5.94 -3.73
C ARG A 149 -19.81 -5.55 -4.66
N GLN A 150 -19.11 -6.56 -5.17
CA GLN A 150 -18.06 -6.32 -6.16
C GLN A 150 -18.66 -5.68 -7.43
N LYS A 151 -18.06 -4.56 -7.85
CA LYS A 151 -18.23 -4.05 -9.21
C LYS A 151 -17.22 -4.77 -10.07
N ASP A 152 -17.63 -5.17 -11.28
CA ASP A 152 -16.77 -5.84 -12.25
C ASP A 152 -15.59 -4.90 -12.61
N LYS A 153 -14.46 -5.09 -11.93
CA LYS A 153 -13.23 -4.33 -12.13
C LYS A 153 -12.22 -5.28 -12.76
N GLY A 154 -12.20 -5.33 -14.08
CA GLY A 154 -11.28 -6.15 -14.84
C GLY A 154 -11.46 -5.94 -16.34
N ILE A 155 -10.52 -6.47 -17.12
CA ILE A 155 -10.59 -6.43 -18.59
C ILE A 155 -11.74 -7.29 -19.11
N LEU A 156 -12.06 -8.38 -18.39
CA LEU A 156 -13.12 -9.33 -18.75
C LEU A 156 -14.38 -9.04 -17.96
N SER A 157 -15.52 -8.99 -18.64
CA SER A 157 -16.83 -8.97 -17.99
C SER A 157 -17.21 -10.36 -17.46
N ASP A 158 -18.18 -10.42 -16.56
CA ASP A 158 -18.76 -11.69 -16.11
C ASP A 158 -19.32 -12.55 -17.27
N GLN A 159 -19.83 -11.92 -18.33
CA GLN A 159 -20.31 -12.64 -19.52
C GLN A 159 -19.16 -13.29 -20.29
N ASP A 160 -18.03 -12.59 -20.41
CA ASP A 160 -16.82 -13.13 -21.05
C ASP A 160 -16.28 -14.32 -20.24
N ARG A 161 -16.24 -14.19 -18.91
CA ARG A 161 -15.79 -15.26 -18.01
C ARG A 161 -16.67 -16.51 -18.08
N ASP A 162 -17.99 -16.33 -18.08
CA ASP A 162 -18.93 -17.43 -18.16
C ASP A 162 -18.81 -18.16 -19.52
N SER A 163 -18.57 -17.41 -20.61
CA SER A 163 -18.36 -17.98 -21.96
C SER A 163 -17.05 -18.77 -22.05
N LEU A 164 -15.96 -18.22 -21.51
CA LEU A 164 -14.64 -18.86 -21.51
C LEU A 164 -14.55 -20.06 -20.55
N ARG A 165 -15.39 -20.12 -19.51
CA ARG A 165 -15.46 -21.28 -18.60
C ARG A 165 -15.96 -22.54 -19.29
N VAL A 166 -16.84 -22.40 -20.30
CA VAL A 166 -17.31 -23.54 -21.10
C VAL A 166 -16.14 -24.22 -21.82
N GLU A 167 -15.05 -23.51 -22.07
CA GLU A 167 -13.85 -24.00 -22.73
C GLU A 167 -12.76 -24.57 -21.78
N ASN A 168 -13.11 -24.98 -20.55
CA ASN A 168 -12.18 -25.51 -19.53
C ASN A 168 -11.05 -24.54 -19.12
N SER A 169 -11.32 -23.23 -19.11
CA SER A 169 -10.37 -22.27 -18.56
C SER A 169 -10.48 -22.19 -17.03
N ASN A 170 -9.35 -22.27 -16.32
CA ASN A 170 -9.24 -22.02 -14.87
C ASN A 170 -9.31 -20.52 -14.57
N LEU A 171 -10.35 -19.84 -15.05
CA LEU A 171 -10.56 -18.41 -14.79
C LEU A 171 -11.07 -18.18 -13.36
N LYS A 172 -10.66 -17.04 -12.78
CA LYS A 172 -11.19 -16.56 -11.50
C LYS A 172 -12.73 -16.54 -11.54
N PRO A 173 -13.40 -16.85 -10.41
CA PRO A 173 -14.85 -16.94 -10.39
C PRO A 173 -15.53 -15.61 -10.77
N SER A 174 -16.64 -15.67 -11.51
CA SER A 174 -17.52 -14.52 -11.75
C SER A 174 -18.20 -14.05 -10.47
N ALA A 175 -18.72 -12.82 -10.44
CA ALA A 175 -19.31 -12.21 -9.24
C ALA A 175 -20.40 -13.06 -8.56
N LYS A 176 -21.07 -13.96 -9.31
CA LYS A 176 -22.05 -14.92 -8.76
C LYS A 176 -21.44 -15.99 -7.84
N ASN A 177 -20.23 -16.45 -8.12
CA ASN A 177 -19.56 -17.45 -7.27
C ASN A 177 -18.98 -16.81 -5.99
N ASN A 178 -18.71 -15.49 -6.03
CA ASN A 178 -18.21 -14.76 -4.86
C ASN A 178 -19.25 -14.67 -3.74
N ILE A 179 -20.56 -14.77 -4.05
CA ILE A 179 -21.60 -14.84 -3.00
C ILE A 179 -21.38 -16.04 -2.06
N GLY A 180 -20.94 -17.19 -2.61
CA GLY A 180 -20.62 -18.37 -1.79
C GLY A 180 -19.37 -18.18 -0.93
N GLU A 181 -18.38 -17.44 -1.43
CA GLU A 181 -17.18 -17.08 -0.68
C GLU A 181 -17.50 -16.10 0.46
N GLU A 182 -18.36 -15.11 0.20
CA GLU A 182 -18.88 -14.18 1.21
C GLU A 182 -19.69 -14.89 2.31
N ASP A 183 -20.54 -15.86 1.93
CA ASP A 183 -21.28 -16.68 2.90
C ASP A 183 -20.33 -17.52 3.76
N LEU A 184 -19.28 -18.10 3.16
CA LEU A 184 -18.25 -18.81 3.89
C LEU A 184 -17.47 -17.88 4.83
N LEU A 185 -17.19 -16.65 4.40
CA LEU A 185 -16.51 -15.65 5.22
C LEU A 185 -17.38 -15.24 6.42
N ALA A 186 -18.67 -14.98 6.18
CA ALA A 186 -19.65 -14.70 7.22
C ALA A 186 -19.69 -15.83 8.26
N TYR A 187 -19.77 -17.06 7.79
CA TYR A 187 -19.74 -18.24 8.64
C TYR A 187 -18.46 -18.32 9.48
N LYS A 188 -17.28 -18.07 8.88
CA LYS A 188 -16.01 -18.05 9.61
C LYS A 188 -16.03 -17.00 10.72
N ILE A 189 -16.37 -15.75 10.41
CA ILE A 189 -16.40 -14.66 11.41
C ILE A 189 -17.35 -15.02 12.58
N MET A 190 -18.49 -15.63 12.27
CA MET A 190 -19.47 -16.01 13.29
C MET A 190 -19.06 -17.23 14.14
N SER A 191 -18.25 -18.13 13.60
CA SER A 191 -17.89 -19.40 14.25
C SER A 191 -16.48 -19.44 14.86
N LEU A 192 -15.61 -18.49 14.52
CA LEU A 192 -14.22 -18.42 14.96
C LEU A 192 -14.02 -18.02 16.44
N PRO A 193 -14.80 -17.12 17.07
CA PRO A 193 -14.56 -16.72 18.45
C PRO A 193 -14.98 -17.82 19.43
N SER A 194 -14.13 -18.15 20.40
CA SER A 194 -14.43 -19.19 21.38
C SER A 194 -15.26 -18.71 22.58
N ASP A 195 -15.39 -17.39 22.81
CA ASP A 195 -16.09 -16.82 23.97
C ASP A 195 -17.13 -15.76 23.54
N LYS A 196 -16.70 -14.67 22.89
CA LYS A 196 -17.60 -13.56 22.53
C LYS A 196 -17.44 -13.07 21.10
N LEU A 197 -18.59 -12.75 20.48
CA LEU A 197 -18.66 -12.10 19.18
C LEU A 197 -19.41 -10.77 19.31
N PHE A 198 -18.80 -9.70 18.84
CA PHE A 198 -19.43 -8.39 18.72
C PHE A 198 -19.56 -8.05 17.24
N LEU A 199 -20.78 -7.75 16.80
CA LEU A 199 -21.09 -7.36 15.43
C LEU A 199 -21.59 -5.92 15.43
N SER A 200 -20.96 -5.05 14.65
CA SER A 200 -21.27 -3.62 14.62
C SER A 200 -21.38 -3.08 13.20
N TYR A 201 -22.26 -2.11 13.02
CA TYR A 201 -22.41 -1.36 11.78
C TYR A 201 -22.69 0.12 12.11
N PRO A 202 -22.05 1.09 11.43
CA PRO A 202 -22.46 2.48 11.48
C PRO A 202 -23.84 2.68 10.86
N ALA A 203 -24.64 3.56 11.46
CA ALA A 203 -25.98 3.93 10.96
C ALA A 203 -25.94 5.03 9.88
N ALA A 204 -24.84 5.79 9.81
CA ALA A 204 -24.61 6.82 8.80
C ALA A 204 -23.11 6.92 8.47
N ASP A 205 -22.79 7.40 7.27
CA ASP A 205 -21.42 7.76 6.89
C ASP A 205 -21.03 9.16 7.41
N GLU A 206 -19.81 9.60 7.09
CA GLU A 206 -19.28 10.90 7.51
C GLU A 206 -20.08 12.10 6.97
N GLU A 207 -20.81 11.92 5.87
CA GLU A 207 -21.68 12.94 5.26
C GLU A 207 -23.14 12.88 5.80
N GLY A 208 -23.43 11.96 6.71
CA GLY A 208 -24.75 11.78 7.32
C GLY A 208 -25.73 10.97 6.46
N LYS A 209 -25.28 10.34 5.38
CA LYS A 209 -26.11 9.45 4.57
C LYS A 209 -26.34 8.14 5.34
N VAL A 210 -27.60 7.72 5.38
CA VAL A 210 -28.01 6.50 6.10
C VAL A 210 -27.36 5.27 5.48
N LEU A 211 -26.70 4.48 6.33
CA LEU A 211 -26.14 3.18 5.98
C LEU A 211 -27.04 2.06 6.50
N SER A 212 -27.38 1.13 5.61
CA SER A 212 -28.20 -0.03 5.97
C SER A 212 -27.36 -1.12 6.62
N GLU A 213 -27.94 -1.86 7.56
CA GLU A 213 -27.32 -3.04 8.14
C GLU A 213 -27.23 -4.20 7.14
N SER A 214 -26.22 -5.05 7.32
CA SER A 214 -26.03 -6.26 6.50
C SER A 214 -27.21 -7.25 6.61
N ASN A 215 -27.45 -7.99 5.52
CA ASN A 215 -28.38 -9.12 5.49
C ASN A 215 -28.07 -10.17 6.58
N TYR A 216 -26.79 -10.37 6.91
CA TYR A 216 -26.38 -11.34 7.92
C TYR A 216 -26.84 -10.94 9.32
N LEU A 217 -26.75 -9.65 9.68
CA LEU A 217 -27.24 -9.14 10.96
C LEU A 217 -28.76 -9.32 11.08
N ARG A 218 -29.50 -9.06 10.00
CA ARG A 218 -30.95 -9.25 9.97
C ARG A 218 -31.35 -10.71 10.20
N LYS A 219 -30.62 -11.65 9.60
CA LYS A 219 -30.85 -13.09 9.81
C LYS A 219 -30.63 -13.50 11.27
N ILE A 220 -29.60 -12.97 11.92
CA ILE A 220 -29.31 -13.27 13.33
C ILE A 220 -30.37 -12.66 14.27
N LYS A 221 -30.78 -11.41 14.03
CA LYS A 221 -31.81 -10.73 14.85
C LYS A 221 -33.20 -11.32 14.69
N GLY A 222 -33.50 -11.92 13.54
CA GLY A 222 -34.80 -12.52 13.22
C GLY A 222 -34.97 -13.96 13.72
N GLN A 223 -33.96 -14.53 14.39
CA GLN A 223 -34.00 -15.83 15.06
C GLN A 223 -34.32 -15.68 16.55
#